data_AF-A0A524P1U7-F1
#
_entry.id   AF-A0A524P1U7-F1
#
_cell.length_a   1.000
_cell.length_b   1.000
_cell.length_c   1.000
_cell.angle_alpha   90.00
_cell.angle_beta   90.00
_cell.angle_gamma   90.00
#
_symmetry.space_group_name_H-M   'P 1'
#
loop_
_entity.id
_entity.type
_entity.pdbx_description
1 polymer ?
#
loop_
_entity_poly.entity_id
_entity_poly.type
_entity_poly.pdbx_seq_one_letter_code
_entity_poly.pdbx_strand_id
1 'polypeptide(L)'
;MAYTVLARKYRPQSFSDLVGQEHVARTLGNAIQADRVAHAFLFTGVRGVGKTTTARLLAKALNCEKGPTPTPCNECGPCLDITAGIDVDVQEIDGASNNSVEDVRRLQESLPYRPQRDRYKIVIVDEVHMLSAGAFNAFLKTLEEPPDHVKFIFATTESHKVPVTIRSRCQQYDFRLIPHRLIAERIRTILQAEALSADDEAISVVAREAAGSMRDALTLLDQLVAVSDDRITADTVATSLGIAAREALYDVARAVLEGDGRSVVRAIDGLADQSVDMQHFARQLLQLVRDLVVLKLGAGDPAEWVPEEREAAEALIDGIDILELQRAFRATSIVMDEMAQSPDPKLMLEMGLVRVATRPPLQSVSDLLGRLEALQGNLGAAGGPSGSPRPRKPNPKPASPSKPTDQPKAETKVAPKREAKAAREATPEPNPTRPEPNQPIMPATKHSGGFHTSSGEVLTPIRRAALQEWEELVGTLQHQQPALAAVLEHGIPKAVGPDRIVLSFKDGSFYGRQAESPESIEAIVRVAEQQLGGRPKVEIRFDAHGEAATKTVAAVAAQR
;
A
#
# COMPACT_ATOMS: atom_id res chain seq x y z
N MET A 1 3.80 -19.27 -39.38
CA MET A 1 3.92 -19.87 -38.03
C MET A 1 2.95 -19.13 -37.11
N ALA A 2 2.58 -19.67 -35.94
CA ALA A 2 1.77 -18.92 -34.98
C ALA A 2 2.59 -17.76 -34.40
N TYR A 3 2.01 -16.55 -34.32
CA TYR A 3 2.67 -15.41 -33.70
C TYR A 3 3.01 -15.72 -32.24
N THR A 4 4.24 -15.45 -31.84
CA THR A 4 4.72 -15.70 -30.47
C THR A 4 5.18 -14.39 -29.86
N VAL A 5 4.33 -13.89 -28.97
CA VAL A 5 4.52 -12.71 -28.11
C VAL A 5 5.98 -12.56 -27.68
N LEU A 6 6.59 -11.39 -27.87
CA LEU A 6 7.98 -11.07 -27.57
C LEU A 6 8.33 -11.41 -26.10
N ALA A 7 7.40 -11.15 -25.17
CA ALA A 7 7.52 -11.53 -23.75
C ALA A 7 7.66 -13.05 -23.50
N ARG A 8 7.30 -13.90 -24.47
CA ARG A 8 7.59 -15.36 -24.48
C ARG A 8 8.83 -15.69 -25.33
N LYS A 9 8.97 -15.08 -26.51
CA LYS A 9 10.09 -15.31 -27.46
C LYS A 9 11.45 -14.96 -26.83
N TYR A 10 11.53 -13.83 -26.14
CA TYR A 10 12.76 -13.30 -25.53
C TYR A 10 12.93 -13.61 -24.04
N ARG A 11 12.18 -14.58 -23.50
CA ARG A 11 12.34 -15.04 -22.12
C ARG A 11 13.79 -15.53 -21.91
N PRO A 12 14.55 -14.97 -20.95
CA PRO A 12 15.91 -15.39 -20.58
C PRO A 12 16.12 -16.91 -20.55
N GLN A 13 17.21 -17.40 -21.14
CA GLN A 13 17.55 -18.83 -21.26
C GLN A 13 18.78 -19.25 -20.45
N SER A 14 19.55 -18.28 -19.95
CA SER A 14 20.68 -18.42 -19.04
C SER A 14 20.61 -17.38 -17.92
N PHE A 15 21.35 -17.57 -16.82
CA PHE A 15 21.46 -16.54 -15.77
C PHE A 15 22.13 -15.24 -16.28
N SER A 16 22.93 -15.30 -17.34
CA SER A 16 23.52 -14.13 -18.02
C SER A 16 22.51 -13.29 -18.82
N ASP A 17 21.34 -13.83 -19.15
CA ASP A 17 20.27 -13.09 -19.84
C ASP A 17 19.37 -12.29 -18.88
N LEU A 18 19.61 -12.38 -17.56
CA LEU A 18 18.82 -11.71 -16.52
C LEU A 18 19.23 -10.26 -16.30
N VAL A 19 18.59 -9.36 -17.04
CA VAL A 19 18.80 -7.90 -16.97
C VAL A 19 18.44 -7.35 -15.57
N GLY A 20 19.40 -6.71 -14.90
CA GLY A 20 19.19 -5.96 -13.65
C GLY A 20 19.06 -6.82 -12.38
N GLN A 21 19.37 -8.12 -12.44
CA GLN A 21 19.30 -9.06 -11.32
C GLN A 21 20.63 -9.80 -11.10
N GLU A 22 21.75 -9.13 -11.39
CA GLU A 22 23.10 -9.70 -11.43
C GLU A 22 23.53 -10.26 -10.06
N HIS A 23 23.00 -9.71 -8.96
CA HIS A 23 23.21 -10.22 -7.60
C HIS A 23 22.54 -11.58 -7.38
N VAL A 24 21.32 -11.78 -7.89
CA VAL A 24 20.60 -13.07 -7.82
C VAL A 24 21.31 -14.09 -8.71
N ALA A 25 21.57 -13.73 -9.97
CA ALA A 25 22.25 -14.57 -10.96
C ALA A 25 23.61 -15.09 -10.44
N ARG A 26 24.45 -14.19 -9.92
CA ARG A 26 25.76 -14.55 -9.36
C ARG A 26 25.65 -15.40 -8.10
N THR A 27 24.68 -15.12 -7.21
CA THR A 27 24.54 -15.86 -5.95
C THR A 27 24.03 -17.29 -6.20
N LEU A 28 23.03 -17.47 -7.07
CA LEU A 28 22.58 -18.79 -7.49
C LEU A 28 23.67 -19.57 -8.23
N GLY A 29 24.38 -18.91 -9.17
CA GLY A 29 25.48 -19.54 -9.90
C GLY A 29 26.62 -20.03 -8.99
N ASN A 30 27.01 -19.21 -8.01
CA ASN A 30 27.99 -19.59 -6.98
C ASN A 30 27.50 -20.76 -6.10
N ALA A 31 26.20 -20.79 -5.74
CA ALA A 31 25.63 -21.85 -4.91
C ALA A 31 25.62 -23.21 -5.63
N ILE A 32 25.37 -23.21 -6.94
CA ILE A 32 25.44 -24.41 -7.80
C ILE A 32 26.90 -24.87 -7.95
N GLN A 33 27.83 -23.96 -8.27
CA GLN A 33 29.26 -24.29 -8.40
C GLN A 33 29.90 -24.82 -7.10
N ALA A 34 29.40 -24.40 -5.95
CA ALA A 34 29.91 -24.80 -4.64
C ALA A 34 29.20 -26.04 -4.04
N ASP A 35 28.26 -26.66 -4.77
CA ASP A 35 27.35 -27.72 -4.31
C ASP A 35 26.66 -27.40 -2.96
N ARG A 36 26.18 -26.16 -2.83
CA ARG A 36 25.45 -25.66 -1.64
C ARG A 36 24.08 -25.10 -2.04
N VAL A 37 23.33 -25.90 -2.79
CA VAL A 37 21.97 -25.58 -3.25
C VAL A 37 20.96 -25.87 -2.15
N ALA A 38 20.31 -24.83 -1.63
CA ALA A 38 19.28 -24.92 -0.60
C ALA A 38 18.10 -25.85 -1.02
N HIS A 39 17.36 -26.37 -0.05
CA HIS A 39 16.15 -27.17 -0.31
C HIS A 39 14.93 -26.30 -0.66
N ALA A 40 14.89 -25.03 -0.21
CA ALA A 40 13.80 -24.10 -0.50
C ALA A 40 14.31 -22.68 -0.77
N PHE A 41 13.74 -22.06 -1.79
CA PHE A 41 14.01 -20.70 -2.26
C PHE A 41 12.75 -19.85 -2.19
N LEU A 42 12.88 -18.58 -1.81
CA LEU A 42 11.78 -17.61 -1.80
C LEU A 42 12.18 -16.36 -2.59
N PHE A 43 11.63 -16.23 -3.79
CA PHE A 43 11.89 -15.13 -4.72
C PHE A 43 10.86 -14.01 -4.51
N THR A 44 11.34 -12.85 -4.08
CA THR A 44 10.52 -11.72 -3.62
C THR A 44 10.73 -10.51 -4.51
N GLY A 45 9.65 -9.79 -4.83
CA GLY A 45 9.74 -8.55 -5.61
C GLY A 45 8.56 -8.35 -6.55
N VAL A 46 8.47 -7.17 -7.16
CA VAL A 46 7.34 -6.76 -8.01
C VAL A 46 7.07 -7.71 -9.19
N ARG A 47 5.97 -7.47 -9.91
CA ARG A 47 5.62 -8.24 -11.11
C ARG A 47 6.65 -8.02 -12.22
N GLY A 48 6.86 -9.03 -13.06
CA GLY A 48 7.59 -8.92 -14.33
C GLY A 48 9.11 -8.71 -14.29
N VAL A 49 9.74 -8.52 -13.12
CA VAL A 49 11.22 -8.45 -12.94
C VAL A 49 11.96 -9.80 -13.07
N GLY A 50 11.26 -10.87 -13.47
CA GLY A 50 11.86 -12.14 -13.82
C GLY A 50 11.81 -13.26 -12.77
N LYS A 51 11.09 -13.13 -11.65
CA LYS A 51 10.99 -14.15 -10.58
C LYS A 51 10.80 -15.59 -11.11
N THR A 52 9.69 -15.84 -11.81
CA THR A 52 9.32 -17.15 -12.38
C THR A 52 10.28 -17.61 -13.47
N THR A 53 10.83 -16.67 -14.25
CA THR A 53 11.90 -16.97 -15.23
C THR A 53 13.13 -17.52 -14.52
N THR A 54 13.58 -16.87 -13.45
CA THR A 54 14.73 -17.32 -12.65
C THR A 54 14.44 -18.65 -11.93
N ALA A 55 13.18 -18.94 -11.58
CA ALA A 55 12.79 -20.25 -11.06
C ALA A 55 12.98 -21.36 -12.11
N ARG A 56 12.52 -21.15 -13.35
CA ARG A 56 12.78 -22.09 -14.46
C ARG A 56 14.26 -22.18 -14.82
N LEU A 57 15.02 -21.08 -14.77
CA LEU A 57 16.47 -21.09 -15.00
C LEU A 57 17.20 -21.92 -13.93
N LEU A 58 16.83 -21.76 -12.65
CA LEU A 58 17.37 -22.58 -11.57
C LEU A 58 17.01 -24.06 -11.75
N ALA A 59 15.76 -24.37 -12.13
CA ALA A 59 15.36 -25.74 -12.42
C ALA A 59 16.19 -26.36 -13.57
N LYS A 60 16.33 -25.64 -14.70
CA LYS A 60 17.20 -26.06 -15.82
C LYS A 60 18.66 -26.23 -15.40
N ALA A 61 19.19 -25.32 -14.56
CA ALA A 61 20.57 -25.36 -14.08
C ALA A 61 20.86 -26.59 -13.19
N LEU A 62 19.88 -27.04 -12.42
CA LEU A 62 19.97 -28.22 -11.55
C LEU A 62 19.74 -29.53 -12.31
N ASN A 63 18.77 -29.56 -13.23
CA ASN A 63 18.35 -30.79 -13.92
C ASN A 63 18.99 -31.02 -15.31
N CYS A 64 19.74 -30.06 -15.84
CA CYS A 64 20.53 -30.24 -17.07
C CYS A 64 21.37 -31.54 -17.01
N GLU A 65 21.36 -32.32 -18.09
CA GLU A 65 22.18 -33.54 -18.23
C GLU A 65 23.66 -33.23 -17.99
N LYS A 66 24.14 -32.13 -18.59
CA LYS A 66 25.50 -31.57 -18.45
C LYS A 66 25.72 -30.82 -17.11
N GLY A 67 24.81 -30.96 -16.13
CA GLY A 67 24.82 -30.26 -14.83
C GLY A 67 24.95 -31.18 -13.61
N PRO A 68 24.75 -30.66 -12.37
CA PRO A 68 24.35 -29.28 -12.06
C PRO A 68 25.35 -28.24 -12.57
N THR A 69 24.86 -27.17 -13.21
CA THR A 69 25.71 -26.14 -13.84
C THR A 69 25.00 -24.79 -13.88
N PRO A 70 25.69 -23.66 -13.58
CA PRO A 70 25.11 -22.32 -13.76
C PRO A 70 24.81 -21.97 -15.23
N THR A 71 25.37 -22.72 -16.19
CA THR A 71 25.17 -22.55 -17.62
C THR A 71 24.42 -23.76 -18.19
N PRO A 72 23.08 -23.83 -18.07
CA PRO A 72 22.29 -24.91 -18.67
C PRO A 72 22.46 -24.92 -20.19
N CYS A 73 22.50 -26.12 -20.78
CA CYS A 73 22.88 -26.25 -22.19
C CYS A 73 21.79 -25.87 -23.19
N ASN A 74 20.53 -25.73 -22.77
CA ASN A 74 19.38 -25.37 -23.61
C ASN A 74 19.03 -26.33 -24.76
N GLU A 75 19.79 -27.42 -24.94
CA GLU A 75 19.64 -28.41 -26.01
C GLU A 75 19.06 -29.77 -25.53
N CYS A 76 19.31 -30.13 -24.26
CA CYS A 76 18.95 -31.44 -23.72
C CYS A 76 17.47 -31.56 -23.32
N GLY A 77 16.96 -32.78 -23.17
CA GLY A 77 15.53 -33.06 -22.91
C GLY A 77 14.94 -32.23 -21.76
N PRO A 78 15.50 -32.33 -20.54
CA PRO A 78 15.07 -31.50 -19.39
C PRO A 78 15.15 -30.00 -19.67
N CYS A 79 16.19 -29.53 -20.36
CA CYS A 79 16.31 -28.11 -20.69
C CYS A 79 15.19 -27.61 -21.62
N LEU A 80 14.75 -28.44 -22.57
CA LEU A 80 13.66 -28.11 -23.49
C LEU A 80 12.29 -28.18 -22.79
N ASP A 81 12.03 -29.27 -22.05
CA ASP A 81 10.74 -29.51 -21.39
C ASP A 81 10.44 -28.50 -20.28
N ILE A 82 11.45 -28.12 -19.47
CA ILE A 82 11.31 -27.06 -18.46
C ILE A 82 11.12 -25.68 -19.12
N THR A 83 11.73 -25.44 -20.29
CA THR A 83 11.53 -24.19 -21.05
C THR A 83 10.10 -24.11 -21.59
N ALA A 84 9.57 -25.21 -22.13
CA ALA A 84 8.19 -25.32 -22.56
C ALA A 84 7.19 -25.26 -21.39
N GLY A 85 7.55 -25.80 -20.23
CA GLY A 85 6.70 -25.95 -19.04
C GLY A 85 5.87 -27.23 -19.06
N ILE A 86 6.45 -28.33 -19.55
CA ILE A 86 5.79 -29.65 -19.72
C ILE A 86 6.54 -30.79 -19.00
N ASP A 87 7.54 -30.45 -18.20
CA ASP A 87 8.39 -31.41 -17.49
C ASP A 87 7.62 -32.18 -16.40
N VAL A 88 7.98 -33.44 -16.17
CA VAL A 88 7.30 -34.35 -15.24
C VAL A 88 7.83 -34.20 -13.80
N ASP A 89 9.12 -33.88 -13.67
CA ASP A 89 9.83 -33.73 -12.41
C ASP A 89 9.91 -32.26 -11.97
N VAL A 90 9.73 -31.29 -12.88
CA VAL A 90 9.60 -29.85 -12.57
C VAL A 90 8.15 -29.37 -12.69
N GLN A 91 7.46 -29.31 -11.54
CA GLN A 91 6.05 -28.94 -11.43
C GLN A 91 5.90 -27.45 -11.13
N GLU A 92 5.35 -26.67 -12.07
CA GLU A 92 5.00 -25.25 -11.87
C GLU A 92 3.50 -25.10 -11.59
N ILE A 93 3.15 -24.60 -10.41
CA ILE A 93 1.78 -24.25 -10.02
C ILE A 93 1.63 -22.74 -9.79
N ASP A 94 0.50 -22.20 -10.20
CA ASP A 94 0.07 -20.84 -9.85
C ASP A 94 -0.71 -20.89 -8.52
N GLY A 95 -0.23 -20.17 -7.51
CA GLY A 95 -0.85 -20.07 -6.19
C GLY A 95 -2.19 -19.34 -6.19
N ALA A 96 -2.51 -18.53 -7.21
CA ALA A 96 -3.85 -17.94 -7.35
C ALA A 96 -4.89 -18.98 -7.79
N SER A 97 -4.54 -19.82 -8.78
CA SER A 97 -5.41 -20.88 -9.32
C SER A 97 -5.46 -22.15 -8.46
N ASN A 98 -4.42 -22.48 -7.70
CA ASN A 98 -4.26 -23.74 -6.94
C ASN A 98 -4.14 -23.48 -5.43
N ASN A 99 -5.04 -22.66 -4.87
CA ASN A 99 -4.95 -22.15 -3.50
C ASN A 99 -5.46 -23.10 -2.40
N SER A 100 -6.05 -24.25 -2.77
CA SER A 100 -6.70 -25.16 -1.82
C SER A 100 -5.70 -26.03 -1.06
N VAL A 101 -6.15 -26.61 0.06
CA VAL A 101 -5.34 -27.55 0.85
C VAL A 101 -5.18 -28.87 0.09
N GLU A 102 -6.19 -29.24 -0.68
CA GLU A 102 -6.31 -30.47 -1.46
C GLU A 102 -5.31 -30.50 -2.63
N ASP A 103 -5.11 -29.37 -3.32
CA ASP A 103 -4.14 -29.29 -4.43
C ASP A 103 -2.71 -29.44 -3.91
N VAL A 104 -2.38 -28.77 -2.79
CA VAL A 104 -1.08 -28.94 -2.11
C VAL A 104 -0.89 -30.36 -1.58
N ARG A 105 -1.93 -31.01 -1.06
CA ARG A 105 -1.87 -32.42 -0.63
C ARG A 105 -1.55 -33.36 -1.78
N ARG A 106 -2.23 -33.24 -2.93
CA ARG A 106 -1.93 -34.04 -4.14
C ARG A 106 -0.50 -33.85 -4.63
N LEU A 107 -0.01 -32.61 -4.59
CA LEU A 107 1.39 -32.32 -4.93
C LEU A 107 2.35 -33.03 -3.95
N GLN A 108 2.08 -32.94 -2.65
CA GLN A 108 2.86 -33.57 -1.58
C GLN A 108 2.88 -35.10 -1.63
N GLU A 109 1.75 -35.74 -1.94
CA GLU A 109 1.67 -37.19 -2.16
C GLU A 109 2.71 -37.66 -3.20
N SER A 110 3.06 -36.81 -4.16
CA SER A 110 4.05 -37.13 -5.19
C SER A 110 5.52 -36.91 -4.80
N LEU A 111 5.82 -36.24 -3.68
CA LEU A 111 7.19 -35.82 -3.30
C LEU A 111 8.10 -36.90 -2.68
N PRO A 112 7.61 -37.87 -1.89
CA PRO A 112 8.45 -38.96 -1.37
C PRO A 112 9.08 -39.83 -2.46
N TYR A 113 8.43 -39.91 -3.63
CA TYR A 113 8.94 -40.63 -4.79
C TYR A 113 10.12 -39.88 -5.43
N ARG A 114 11.13 -40.63 -5.88
CA ARG A 114 12.26 -40.08 -6.65
C ARG A 114 11.81 -39.50 -7.99
N PRO A 115 12.61 -38.61 -8.61
CA PRO A 115 12.36 -38.14 -9.98
C PRO A 115 12.31 -39.32 -10.96
N GLN A 116 11.56 -39.17 -12.06
CA GLN A 116 11.45 -40.21 -13.09
C GLN A 116 12.61 -40.17 -14.09
N ARG A 117 13.11 -38.97 -14.40
CA ARG A 117 14.18 -38.73 -15.38
C ARG A 117 15.29 -37.85 -14.80
N ASP A 118 14.90 -36.82 -14.06
CA ASP A 118 15.77 -35.70 -13.75
C ASP A 118 16.60 -35.91 -12.47
N ARG A 119 17.53 -34.99 -12.18
CA ARG A 119 18.36 -35.05 -10.96
C ARG A 119 17.58 -34.69 -9.70
N TYR A 120 16.69 -33.71 -9.79
CA TYR A 120 15.85 -33.24 -8.69
C TYR A 120 14.40 -33.10 -9.14
N LYS A 121 13.49 -33.34 -8.21
CA LYS A 121 12.07 -33.03 -8.34
C LYS A 121 11.85 -31.61 -7.80
N ILE A 122 11.41 -30.70 -8.67
CA ILE A 122 11.41 -29.26 -8.39
C ILE A 122 9.98 -28.74 -8.41
N VAL A 123 9.57 -28.08 -7.34
CA VAL A 123 8.24 -27.50 -7.18
C VAL A 123 8.37 -25.99 -7.26
N ILE A 124 7.85 -25.39 -8.34
CA ILE A 124 7.75 -23.94 -8.51
C ILE A 124 6.34 -23.53 -8.12
N VAL A 125 6.21 -22.58 -7.19
CA VAL A 125 4.91 -22.00 -6.80
C VAL A 125 4.95 -20.51 -7.05
N ASP A 126 4.31 -20.04 -8.12
CA ASP A 126 4.21 -18.60 -8.40
C ASP A 126 3.08 -17.94 -7.60
N GLU A 127 3.25 -16.65 -7.32
CA GLU A 127 2.42 -15.83 -6.43
C GLU A 127 1.90 -16.55 -5.16
N VAL A 128 2.82 -17.22 -4.44
CA VAL A 128 2.54 -18.08 -3.27
C VAL A 128 1.72 -17.39 -2.16
N HIS A 129 1.72 -16.05 -2.10
CA HIS A 129 0.90 -15.29 -1.14
C HIS A 129 -0.61 -15.49 -1.30
N MET A 130 -1.05 -16.02 -2.44
CA MET A 130 -2.46 -16.34 -2.72
C MET A 130 -2.91 -17.69 -2.16
N LEU A 131 -1.99 -18.52 -1.64
CA LEU A 131 -2.35 -19.79 -1.01
C LEU A 131 -3.16 -19.58 0.28
N SER A 132 -4.12 -20.48 0.53
CA SER A 132 -4.85 -20.51 1.80
C SER A 132 -3.92 -20.83 2.99
N ALA A 133 -4.28 -20.38 4.19
CA ALA A 133 -3.53 -20.69 5.41
C ALA A 133 -3.40 -22.21 5.68
N GLY A 134 -4.40 -23.00 5.26
CA GLY A 134 -4.35 -24.46 5.31
C GLY A 134 -3.32 -25.05 4.33
N ALA A 135 -3.24 -24.51 3.11
CA ALA A 135 -2.25 -24.90 2.11
C ALA A 135 -0.81 -24.57 2.57
N PHE A 136 -0.59 -23.40 3.17
CA PHE A 136 0.69 -23.07 3.82
C PHE A 136 1.05 -24.07 4.93
N ASN A 137 0.10 -24.40 5.83
CA ASN A 137 0.34 -25.33 6.93
C ASN A 137 0.69 -26.75 6.44
N ALA A 138 0.15 -27.18 5.30
CA ALA A 138 0.53 -28.45 4.69
C ALA A 138 2.03 -28.46 4.32
N PHE A 139 2.57 -27.39 3.72
CA PHE A 139 3.98 -27.34 3.30
C PHE A 139 4.99 -27.39 4.47
N LEU A 140 4.60 -27.03 5.70
CA LEU A 140 5.51 -26.93 6.83
C LEU A 140 6.28 -28.23 7.08
N LYS A 141 5.61 -29.39 7.09
CA LYS A 141 6.29 -30.67 7.36
C LYS A 141 7.36 -30.99 6.31
N THR A 142 7.07 -30.78 5.03
CA THR A 142 8.03 -31.06 3.93
C THR A 142 9.13 -30.00 3.82
N LEU A 143 8.97 -28.83 4.46
CA LEU A 143 10.03 -27.81 4.59
C LEU A 143 10.84 -27.96 5.90
N GLU A 144 10.36 -28.75 6.86
CA GLU A 144 11.12 -29.17 8.05
C GLU A 144 11.95 -30.42 7.76
N GLU A 145 11.37 -31.40 7.07
CA GLU A 145 12.01 -32.68 6.69
C GLU A 145 11.96 -32.88 5.16
N PRO A 146 12.67 -32.05 4.36
CA PRO A 146 12.69 -32.17 2.91
C PRO A 146 13.50 -33.40 2.44
N PRO A 147 12.99 -34.23 1.50
CA PRO A 147 13.80 -35.25 0.84
C PRO A 147 14.94 -34.62 0.03
N ASP A 148 16.13 -35.23 0.02
CA ASP A 148 17.34 -34.68 -0.64
C ASP A 148 17.13 -34.34 -2.12
N HIS A 149 16.31 -35.14 -2.82
CA HIS A 149 15.96 -34.99 -4.23
C HIS A 149 14.89 -33.93 -4.51
N VAL A 150 14.25 -33.34 -3.49
CA VAL A 150 13.19 -32.33 -3.65
C VAL A 150 13.77 -30.91 -3.49
N LYS A 151 13.33 -29.98 -4.33
CA LYS A 151 13.65 -28.54 -4.24
C LYS A 151 12.38 -27.70 -4.41
N PHE A 152 12.15 -26.73 -3.52
CA PHE A 152 11.04 -25.78 -3.62
C PHE A 152 11.52 -24.40 -4.08
N ILE A 153 10.76 -23.77 -4.99
CA ILE A 153 11.00 -22.39 -5.44
C ILE A 153 9.67 -21.63 -5.36
N PHE A 154 9.48 -20.90 -4.27
CA PHE A 154 8.33 -20.03 -4.08
C PHE A 154 8.62 -18.66 -4.69
N ALA A 155 7.68 -18.07 -5.42
CA ALA A 155 7.76 -16.69 -5.92
C ALA A 155 6.56 -15.86 -5.42
N THR A 156 6.79 -14.58 -5.10
CA THR A 156 5.74 -13.67 -4.63
C THR A 156 6.02 -12.20 -4.90
N THR A 157 4.99 -11.42 -5.22
CA THR A 157 4.97 -9.95 -5.08
C THR A 157 4.89 -9.49 -3.63
N GLU A 158 4.13 -10.20 -2.78
CA GLU A 158 3.84 -9.80 -1.41
C GLU A 158 4.55 -10.70 -0.38
N SER A 159 5.81 -10.37 -0.11
CA SER A 159 6.65 -11.10 0.87
C SER A 159 6.13 -11.04 2.31
N HIS A 160 5.31 -10.02 2.63
CA HIS A 160 4.75 -9.81 3.96
C HIS A 160 3.54 -10.71 4.27
N LYS A 161 2.84 -11.22 3.25
CA LYS A 161 1.72 -12.17 3.41
C LYS A 161 2.19 -13.62 3.57
N VAL A 162 3.42 -13.93 3.17
CA VAL A 162 4.00 -15.28 3.34
C VAL A 162 4.34 -15.52 4.83
N PRO A 163 3.80 -16.59 5.47
CA PRO A 163 4.02 -16.84 6.89
C PRO A 163 5.50 -16.91 7.26
N VAL A 164 5.86 -16.33 8.42
CA VAL A 164 7.24 -16.30 8.92
C VAL A 164 7.83 -17.71 9.07
N THR A 165 6.99 -18.70 9.37
CA THR A 165 7.33 -20.14 9.44
C THR A 165 7.82 -20.73 8.11
N ILE A 166 7.34 -20.23 6.97
CA ILE A 166 7.84 -20.58 5.63
C ILE A 166 9.11 -19.78 5.34
N ARG A 167 9.08 -18.47 5.61
CA ARG A 167 10.20 -17.55 5.33
C ARG A 167 11.48 -17.93 6.08
N SER A 168 11.40 -18.44 7.30
CA SER A 168 12.56 -18.88 8.08
C SER A 168 13.21 -20.18 7.58
N ARG A 169 12.54 -20.91 6.68
CA ARG A 169 13.02 -22.17 6.08
C ARG A 169 13.47 -22.00 4.62
N CYS A 170 13.18 -20.86 4.01
CA CYS A 170 13.56 -20.57 2.62
C CYS A 170 14.76 -19.61 2.56
N GLN A 171 15.66 -19.81 1.60
CA GLN A 171 16.62 -18.76 1.26
C GLN A 171 15.90 -17.65 0.46
N GLN A 172 15.73 -16.47 1.06
CA GLN A 172 15.07 -15.32 0.42
C GLN A 172 16.02 -14.63 -0.58
N TYR A 173 15.52 -14.28 -1.76
CA TYR A 173 16.21 -13.51 -2.80
C TYR A 173 15.32 -12.37 -3.27
N ASP A 174 15.70 -11.13 -2.91
CA ASP A 174 14.96 -9.93 -3.31
C ASP A 174 15.38 -9.44 -4.71
N PHE A 175 14.42 -9.46 -5.63
CA PHE A 175 14.49 -8.93 -6.99
C PHE A 175 14.19 -7.43 -6.97
N ARG A 176 14.96 -6.67 -7.75
CA ARG A 176 14.86 -5.20 -7.81
C ARG A 176 14.03 -4.75 -9.02
N LEU A 177 13.52 -3.52 -8.97
CA LEU A 177 13.06 -2.83 -10.18
C LEU A 177 14.24 -2.69 -11.15
N ILE A 178 13.98 -2.94 -12.44
CA ILE A 178 15.02 -2.85 -13.48
C ILE A 178 15.15 -1.37 -13.90
N PRO A 179 16.34 -0.73 -13.82
CA PRO A 179 16.52 0.66 -14.26
C PRO A 179 16.10 0.87 -15.72
N HIS A 180 15.43 1.98 -16.04
CA HIS A 180 14.86 2.22 -17.38
C HIS A 180 15.93 2.18 -18.48
N ARG A 181 17.16 2.65 -18.22
CA ARG A 181 18.32 2.48 -19.14
C ARG A 181 18.52 1.03 -19.57
N LEU A 182 18.46 0.06 -18.65
CA LEU A 182 18.65 -1.35 -18.95
C LEU A 182 17.44 -1.96 -19.70
N ILE A 183 16.23 -1.44 -19.47
CA ILE A 183 15.04 -1.80 -20.25
C ILE A 183 15.19 -1.28 -21.69
N ALA A 184 15.56 -0.01 -21.87
CA ALA A 184 15.81 0.60 -23.17
C ALA A 184 16.92 -0.12 -23.97
N GLU A 185 18.03 -0.49 -23.31
CA GLU A 185 19.09 -1.30 -23.92
C GLU A 185 18.61 -2.69 -24.35
N ARG A 186 17.77 -3.36 -23.54
CA ARG A 186 17.18 -4.65 -23.93
C ARG A 186 16.16 -4.51 -25.07
N ILE A 187 15.37 -3.44 -25.10
CA ILE A 187 14.44 -3.13 -26.21
C ILE A 187 15.21 -2.91 -27.51
N ARG A 188 16.29 -2.11 -27.50
CA ARG A 188 17.17 -1.91 -28.69
C ARG A 188 17.69 -3.24 -29.24
N THR A 189 18.20 -4.12 -28.37
CA THR A 189 18.70 -5.45 -28.78
C THR A 189 17.60 -6.33 -29.40
N ILE A 190 16.36 -6.22 -28.91
CA ILE A 190 15.23 -7.01 -29.41
C ILE A 190 14.71 -6.46 -30.74
N LEU A 191 14.59 -5.14 -30.89
CA LEU A 191 14.22 -4.50 -32.16
C LEU A 191 15.23 -4.82 -33.27
N GLN A 192 16.53 -4.77 -32.96
CA GLN A 192 17.60 -5.20 -33.88
C GLN A 192 17.48 -6.68 -34.29
N ALA A 193 17.02 -7.56 -33.39
CA ALA A 193 16.84 -8.98 -33.66
C ALA A 193 15.55 -9.31 -34.43
N GLU A 194 14.50 -8.48 -34.32
CA GLU A 194 13.32 -8.53 -35.20
C GLU A 194 13.50 -7.75 -36.52
N ALA A 195 14.64 -7.06 -36.69
CA ALA A 195 14.94 -6.15 -37.81
C ALA A 195 13.99 -4.93 -37.93
N LEU A 196 13.39 -4.49 -36.82
CA LEU A 196 12.48 -3.35 -36.74
C LEU A 196 13.21 -2.07 -36.33
N SER A 197 12.70 -0.92 -36.80
CA SER A 197 13.25 0.39 -36.44
C SER A 197 12.39 1.12 -35.40
N ALA A 198 13.03 1.90 -34.52
CA ALA A 198 12.34 2.76 -33.58
C ALA A 198 13.20 3.97 -33.21
N ASP A 199 12.56 5.05 -32.80
CA ASP A 199 13.24 6.25 -32.32
C ASP A 199 13.73 6.06 -30.87
N ASP A 200 14.89 6.62 -30.53
CA ASP A 200 15.45 6.49 -29.16
C ASP A 200 14.52 7.07 -28.08
N GLU A 201 13.75 8.10 -28.43
CA GLU A 201 12.69 8.68 -27.59
C GLU A 201 11.52 7.71 -27.39
N ALA A 202 11.04 7.06 -28.45
CA ALA A 202 10.00 6.04 -28.38
C ALA A 202 10.40 4.88 -27.46
N ILE A 203 11.67 4.44 -27.56
CA ILE A 203 12.25 3.41 -26.68
C ILE A 203 12.33 3.91 -25.22
N SER A 204 12.67 5.20 -25.01
CA SER A 204 12.70 5.81 -23.67
C SER A 204 11.32 5.84 -23.01
N VAL A 205 10.28 6.25 -23.76
CA VAL A 205 8.89 6.24 -23.29
C VAL A 205 8.45 4.83 -22.89
N VAL A 206 8.65 3.82 -23.75
CA VAL A 206 8.30 2.43 -23.42
C VAL A 206 9.07 1.90 -22.20
N ALA A 207 10.35 2.26 -22.06
CA ALA A 207 11.16 1.86 -20.91
C ALA A 207 10.69 2.51 -19.60
N ARG A 208 10.16 3.73 -19.65
CA ARG A 208 9.59 4.47 -18.51
C ARG A 208 8.21 3.95 -18.12
N GLU A 209 7.28 3.80 -19.08
CA GLU A 209 5.92 3.33 -18.80
C GLU A 209 5.89 1.85 -18.37
N ALA A 210 6.95 1.08 -18.68
CA ALA A 210 7.18 -0.25 -18.12
C ALA A 210 7.42 -0.27 -16.60
N ALA A 211 7.67 0.88 -15.95
CA ALA A 211 7.81 1.03 -14.50
C ALA A 211 8.75 -0.01 -13.84
N GLY A 212 9.89 -0.29 -14.47
CA GLY A 212 10.88 -1.26 -14.00
C GLY A 212 10.58 -2.74 -14.27
N SER A 213 9.53 -3.07 -15.02
CA SER A 213 9.10 -4.44 -15.35
C SER A 213 9.44 -4.83 -16.80
N MET A 214 10.34 -5.80 -16.99
CA MET A 214 10.70 -6.30 -18.32
C MET A 214 9.53 -7.02 -19.01
N ARG A 215 8.65 -7.70 -18.26
CA ARG A 215 7.47 -8.36 -18.85
C ARG A 215 6.52 -7.34 -19.48
N ASP A 216 6.29 -6.24 -18.77
CA ASP A 216 5.31 -5.25 -19.20
C ASP A 216 5.93 -4.35 -20.30
N ALA A 217 7.24 -4.04 -20.23
CA ALA A 217 8.01 -3.44 -21.35
C ALA A 217 7.85 -4.21 -22.67
N LEU A 218 8.02 -5.54 -22.64
CA LEU A 218 7.86 -6.37 -23.84
C LEU A 218 6.40 -6.49 -24.28
N THR A 219 5.44 -6.39 -23.36
CA THR A 219 4.00 -6.40 -23.70
C THR A 219 3.58 -5.10 -24.40
N LEU A 220 4.11 -3.95 -23.95
CA LEU A 220 3.94 -2.66 -24.63
C LEU A 220 4.61 -2.69 -26.03
N LEU A 221 5.80 -3.30 -26.13
CA LEU A 221 6.50 -3.46 -27.40
C LEU A 221 5.73 -4.37 -28.38
N ASP A 222 5.20 -5.50 -27.92
CA ASP A 222 4.30 -6.39 -28.68
C ASP A 222 3.10 -5.61 -29.27
N GLN A 223 2.50 -4.71 -28.48
CA GLN A 223 1.37 -3.87 -28.93
C GLN A 223 1.78 -2.85 -30.00
N LEU A 224 2.93 -2.19 -29.83
CA LEU A 224 3.44 -1.20 -30.80
C LEU A 224 3.84 -1.84 -32.13
N VAL A 225 4.44 -3.02 -32.09
CA VAL A 225 4.78 -3.82 -33.27
C VAL A 225 3.53 -4.38 -33.99
N ALA A 226 2.37 -4.41 -33.32
CA ALA A 226 1.09 -4.76 -33.94
C ALA A 226 0.34 -3.56 -34.56
N VAL A 227 0.82 -2.32 -34.33
CA VAL A 227 0.19 -1.06 -34.81
C VAL A 227 1.08 -0.32 -35.82
N SER A 228 2.41 -0.47 -35.75
CA SER A 228 3.38 0.11 -36.69
C SER A 228 3.83 -0.89 -37.75
N ASP A 229 4.03 -0.43 -38.99
CA ASP A 229 4.54 -1.26 -40.08
C ASP A 229 6.07 -1.53 -39.93
N ASP A 230 6.92 -0.53 -40.23
CA ASP A 230 8.39 -0.66 -40.24
C ASP A 230 9.11 0.18 -39.16
N ARG A 231 8.44 1.19 -38.58
CA ARG A 231 9.05 2.15 -37.63
C ARG A 231 8.10 2.57 -36.50
N ILE A 232 8.60 2.47 -35.26
CA ILE A 232 7.93 2.99 -34.06
C ILE A 232 8.45 4.41 -33.77
N THR A 233 7.62 5.44 -33.92
CA THR A 233 7.94 6.83 -33.54
C THR A 233 7.35 7.20 -32.19
N ALA A 234 7.81 8.31 -31.59
CA ALA A 234 7.30 8.80 -30.30
C ALA A 234 5.78 9.08 -30.35
N ASP A 235 5.29 9.69 -31.44
CA ASP A 235 3.86 9.94 -31.66
C ASP A 235 3.05 8.63 -31.70
N THR A 236 3.57 7.60 -32.37
CA THR A 236 2.93 6.27 -32.39
C THR A 236 2.86 5.66 -30.99
N VAL A 237 3.89 5.84 -30.16
CA VAL A 237 3.89 5.36 -28.77
C VAL A 237 2.85 6.10 -27.93
N ALA A 238 2.85 7.44 -27.95
CA ALA A 238 1.87 8.26 -27.22
C ALA A 238 0.42 7.89 -27.62
N THR A 239 0.14 7.84 -28.93
CA THR A 239 -1.19 7.50 -29.46
C THR A 239 -1.62 6.07 -29.09
N SER A 240 -0.74 5.08 -29.27
CA SER A 240 -1.11 3.66 -29.09
C SER A 240 -1.26 3.25 -27.63
N LEU A 241 -0.53 3.89 -26.72
CA LEU A 241 -0.58 3.60 -25.29
C LEU A 241 -1.61 4.45 -24.54
N GLY A 242 -2.33 5.35 -25.23
CA GLY A 242 -3.27 6.28 -24.61
C GLY A 242 -2.60 7.20 -23.59
N ILE A 243 -1.30 7.46 -23.76
CA ILE A 243 -0.55 8.35 -22.88
C ILE A 243 -1.02 9.77 -23.18
N ALA A 244 -1.61 10.41 -22.18
CA ALA A 244 -1.88 11.85 -22.22
C ALA A 244 -0.61 12.58 -22.67
N ALA A 245 -0.72 13.44 -23.69
CA ALA A 245 0.41 14.24 -24.15
C ALA A 245 1.11 14.88 -22.94
N ARG A 246 2.45 14.86 -22.92
CA ARG A 246 3.26 15.26 -21.75
C ARG A 246 2.85 16.65 -21.23
N GLU A 247 2.48 17.53 -22.16
CA GLU A 247 1.84 18.84 -21.97
C GLU A 247 0.63 18.79 -21.01
N ALA A 248 -0.31 17.86 -21.20
CA ALA A 248 -1.51 17.75 -20.37
C ALA A 248 -1.22 17.35 -18.91
N LEU A 249 -0.15 16.60 -18.65
CA LEU A 249 0.33 16.36 -17.27
C LEU A 249 0.86 17.66 -16.65
N TYR A 250 1.61 18.45 -17.40
CA TYR A 250 2.10 19.78 -16.95
C TYR A 250 0.97 20.80 -16.79
N ASP A 251 -0.03 20.80 -17.67
CA ASP A 251 -1.18 21.72 -17.60
C ASP A 251 -2.13 21.38 -16.43
N VAL A 252 -2.39 20.09 -16.18
CA VAL A 252 -3.12 19.68 -14.96
C VAL A 252 -2.30 20.00 -13.71
N ALA A 253 -0.99 19.76 -13.70
CA ALA A 253 -0.13 20.15 -12.58
C ALA A 253 -0.14 21.66 -12.35
N ARG A 254 -0.07 22.48 -13.41
CA ARG A 254 -0.16 23.95 -13.35
C ARG A 254 -1.51 24.40 -12.79
N ALA A 255 -2.62 23.93 -13.34
CA ALA A 255 -3.97 24.29 -12.87
C ALA A 255 -4.20 23.85 -11.40
N VAL A 256 -3.64 22.72 -10.97
CA VAL A 256 -3.66 22.27 -9.58
C VAL A 256 -2.83 23.15 -8.64
N LEU A 257 -1.69 23.65 -9.09
CA LEU A 257 -0.75 24.46 -8.30
C LEU A 257 -1.12 25.94 -8.25
N GLU A 258 -1.65 26.50 -9.33
CA GLU A 258 -2.21 27.86 -9.40
C GLU A 258 -3.60 27.97 -8.73
N GLY A 259 -4.25 26.83 -8.47
CA GLY A 259 -5.54 26.75 -7.79
C GLY A 259 -6.77 26.88 -8.72
N ASP A 260 -6.58 26.89 -10.05
CA ASP A 260 -7.67 26.93 -11.02
C ASP A 260 -8.37 25.56 -11.20
N GLY A 261 -9.25 25.25 -10.24
CA GLY A 261 -10.15 24.10 -10.33
C GLY A 261 -11.04 24.07 -11.59
N ARG A 262 -11.24 25.19 -12.31
CA ARG A 262 -12.01 25.20 -13.57
C ARG A 262 -11.19 24.64 -14.73
N SER A 263 -9.90 24.95 -14.79
CA SER A 263 -9.00 24.38 -15.79
C SER A 263 -8.66 22.92 -15.48
N VAL A 264 -8.63 22.51 -14.21
CA VAL A 264 -8.55 21.09 -13.80
C VAL A 264 -9.70 20.27 -14.40
N VAL A 265 -10.97 20.68 -14.21
CA VAL A 265 -12.13 19.95 -14.77
C VAL A 265 -12.04 19.85 -16.30
N ARG A 266 -11.77 20.97 -16.97
CA ARG A 266 -11.65 21.02 -18.45
C ARG A 266 -10.58 20.09 -19.01
N ALA A 267 -9.43 20.00 -18.35
CA ALA A 267 -8.35 19.12 -18.76
C ALA A 267 -8.74 17.65 -18.59
N ILE A 268 -9.41 17.30 -17.49
CA ILE A 268 -9.87 15.93 -17.22
C ILE A 268 -11.03 15.52 -18.15
N ASP A 269 -11.91 16.45 -18.53
CA ASP A 269 -12.88 16.23 -19.61
C ASP A 269 -12.18 15.97 -20.95
N GLY A 270 -11.22 16.82 -21.36
CA GLY A 270 -10.49 16.65 -22.61
C GLY A 270 -9.66 15.35 -22.69
N LEU A 271 -9.16 14.86 -21.55
CA LEU A 271 -8.50 13.55 -21.44
C LEU A 271 -9.51 12.38 -21.51
N ALA A 272 -10.72 12.56 -20.98
CA ALA A 272 -11.79 11.56 -21.08
C ALA A 272 -12.31 11.43 -22.52
N ASP A 273 -12.47 12.54 -23.24
CA ASP A 273 -12.82 12.55 -24.67
C ASP A 273 -11.76 11.84 -25.53
N GLN A 274 -10.48 11.91 -25.11
CA GLN A 274 -9.35 11.18 -25.72
C GLN A 274 -9.24 9.71 -25.28
N SER A 275 -10.17 9.21 -24.44
CA SER A 275 -10.18 7.84 -23.90
C SER A 275 -8.92 7.42 -23.11
N VAL A 276 -8.25 8.38 -22.47
CA VAL A 276 -7.05 8.15 -21.63
C VAL A 276 -7.39 7.33 -20.37
N ASP A 277 -6.54 6.38 -19.99
CA ASP A 277 -6.64 5.68 -18.70
C ASP A 277 -6.36 6.66 -17.54
N MET A 278 -7.43 7.03 -16.83
CA MET A 278 -7.39 7.93 -15.68
C MET A 278 -6.52 7.40 -14.53
N GLN A 279 -6.44 6.08 -14.32
CA GLN A 279 -5.56 5.48 -13.30
C GLN A 279 -4.09 5.49 -13.74
N HIS A 280 -3.79 5.37 -15.03
CA HIS A 280 -2.44 5.60 -15.57
C HIS A 280 -2.04 7.07 -15.45
N PHE A 281 -2.90 7.99 -15.89
CA PHE A 281 -2.69 9.44 -15.78
C PHE A 281 -2.46 9.88 -14.33
N ALA A 282 -3.27 9.42 -13.36
CA ALA A 282 -3.10 9.75 -11.95
C ALA A 282 -1.75 9.29 -11.39
N ARG A 283 -1.25 8.12 -11.81
CA ARG A 283 0.09 7.62 -11.45
C ARG A 283 1.20 8.48 -12.05
N GLN A 284 1.08 8.86 -13.33
CA GLN A 284 2.03 9.75 -14.00
C GLN A 284 2.04 11.15 -13.36
N LEU A 285 0.88 11.70 -13.00
CA LEU A 285 0.76 12.99 -12.29
C LEU A 285 1.36 12.93 -10.89
N LEU A 286 1.15 11.85 -10.14
CA LEU A 286 1.77 11.67 -8.81
C LEU A 286 3.31 11.58 -8.92
N GLN A 287 3.81 10.88 -9.93
CA GLN A 287 5.25 10.78 -10.21
C GLN A 287 5.83 12.13 -10.66
N LEU A 288 5.12 12.90 -11.50
CA LEU A 288 5.52 14.27 -11.85
C LEU A 288 5.63 15.16 -10.60
N VAL A 289 4.57 15.22 -9.76
CA VAL A 289 4.57 16.06 -8.56
C VAL A 289 5.65 15.63 -7.55
N ARG A 290 5.97 14.33 -7.46
CA ARG A 290 7.15 13.83 -6.71
C ARG A 290 8.44 14.42 -7.27
N ASP A 291 8.66 14.34 -8.57
CA ASP A 291 9.91 14.78 -9.20
C ASP A 291 10.08 16.30 -9.12
N LEU A 292 8.99 17.09 -9.19
CA LEU A 292 8.99 18.53 -8.90
C LEU A 292 9.47 18.84 -7.46
N VAL A 293 9.09 18.03 -6.46
CA VAL A 293 9.59 18.16 -5.07
C VAL A 293 11.09 17.84 -4.99
N VAL A 294 11.57 16.81 -5.71
CA VAL A 294 13.00 16.43 -5.76
C VAL A 294 13.84 17.54 -6.40
N LEU A 295 13.35 18.12 -7.50
CA LEU A 295 13.97 19.23 -8.22
C LEU A 295 14.08 20.47 -7.32
N LYS A 296 12.98 20.87 -6.63
CA LYS A 296 12.97 22.01 -5.70
C LYS A 296 13.91 21.83 -4.51
N LEU A 297 14.24 20.59 -4.13
CA LEU A 297 15.22 20.27 -3.09
C LEU A 297 16.68 20.29 -3.58
N GLY A 298 16.93 20.26 -4.89
CA GLY A 298 18.26 20.03 -5.45
C GLY A 298 18.86 18.67 -5.05
N ALA A 299 18.02 17.69 -4.67
CA ALA A 299 18.44 16.42 -4.08
C ALA A 299 19.01 15.40 -5.10
N GLY A 300 19.34 15.88 -6.30
CA GLY A 300 19.72 15.10 -7.48
C GLY A 300 18.73 15.32 -8.62
N ASP A 301 19.24 15.53 -9.83
CA ASP A 301 18.41 15.44 -11.04
C ASP A 301 17.87 14.01 -11.16
N PRO A 302 16.58 13.81 -11.48
CA PRO A 302 16.12 12.53 -12.01
C PRO A 302 16.93 12.23 -13.28
N ALA A 303 17.68 11.13 -13.30
CA ALA A 303 18.74 10.84 -14.28
C ALA A 303 18.24 10.52 -15.71
N GLU A 304 17.03 10.97 -16.03
CA GLU A 304 16.18 10.55 -17.16
C GLU A 304 15.39 11.74 -17.75
N TRP A 305 15.56 12.96 -17.23
CA TRP A 305 14.90 14.16 -17.73
C TRP A 305 15.61 14.76 -18.95
N VAL A 306 14.84 15.11 -19.98
CA VAL A 306 15.32 15.87 -21.15
C VAL A 306 15.52 17.34 -20.74
N PRO A 307 16.51 18.10 -21.30
CA PRO A 307 16.71 19.51 -20.94
C PRO A 307 15.48 20.40 -21.08
N GLU A 308 14.62 20.13 -22.07
CA GLU A 308 13.36 20.87 -22.30
C GLU A 308 12.29 20.53 -21.24
N GLU A 309 12.19 19.25 -20.82
CA GLU A 309 11.34 18.86 -19.68
C GLU A 309 11.81 19.52 -18.39
N ARG A 310 13.14 19.62 -18.20
CA ARG A 310 13.75 20.30 -17.05
C ARG A 310 13.36 21.77 -17.03
N GLU A 311 13.51 22.50 -18.13
CA GLU A 311 13.15 23.92 -18.19
C GLU A 311 11.65 24.15 -17.93
N ALA A 312 10.78 23.33 -18.52
CA ALA A 312 9.33 23.37 -18.27
C ALA A 312 8.97 23.09 -16.79
N ALA A 313 9.68 22.16 -16.15
CA ALA A 313 9.48 21.83 -14.74
C ALA A 313 10.08 22.85 -13.77
N GLU A 314 11.25 23.43 -14.07
CA GLU A 314 11.87 24.51 -13.30
C GLU A 314 10.99 25.77 -13.36
N ALA A 315 10.41 26.09 -14.53
CA ALA A 315 9.41 27.14 -14.68
C ALA A 315 8.10 26.85 -13.90
N LEU A 316 7.64 25.59 -13.88
CA LEU A 316 6.43 25.21 -13.14
C LEU A 316 6.59 25.33 -11.62
N ILE A 317 7.80 25.15 -11.07
CA ILE A 317 8.06 25.30 -9.62
C ILE A 317 8.52 26.70 -9.21
N ASP A 318 8.71 27.64 -10.14
CA ASP A 318 9.09 29.01 -9.77
C ASP A 318 7.96 29.73 -9.01
N GLY A 319 8.32 30.58 -8.06
CA GLY A 319 7.39 31.21 -7.11
C GLY A 319 6.69 30.26 -6.11
N ILE A 320 6.61 28.95 -6.37
CA ILE A 320 5.94 27.98 -5.50
C ILE A 320 6.81 27.60 -4.29
N ASP A 321 6.19 27.54 -3.11
CA ASP A 321 6.84 27.04 -1.88
C ASP A 321 6.85 25.50 -1.80
N ILE A 322 7.90 24.95 -1.20
CA ILE A 322 8.08 23.50 -1.07
C ILE A 322 7.01 22.84 -0.19
N LEU A 323 6.44 23.52 0.81
CA LEU A 323 5.36 22.93 1.61
C LEU A 323 4.08 22.78 0.78
N GLU A 324 3.83 23.64 -0.22
CA GLU A 324 2.71 23.48 -1.13
C GLU A 324 2.91 22.32 -2.11
N LEU A 325 4.13 22.14 -2.65
CA LEU A 325 4.46 20.95 -3.46
C LEU A 325 4.29 19.65 -2.65
N GLN A 326 4.66 19.64 -1.37
CA GLN A 326 4.42 18.50 -0.46
C GLN A 326 2.92 18.30 -0.15
N ARG A 327 2.13 19.38 0.00
CA ARG A 327 0.66 19.30 0.13
C ARG A 327 0.00 18.80 -1.15
N ALA A 328 0.51 19.14 -2.33
CA ALA A 328 0.08 18.58 -3.60
C ALA A 328 0.37 17.08 -3.65
N PHE A 329 1.63 16.66 -3.50
CA PHE A 329 2.04 15.26 -3.52
C PHE A 329 1.19 14.37 -2.61
N ARG A 330 1.06 14.75 -1.32
CA ARG A 330 0.29 13.96 -0.34
C ARG A 330 -1.19 13.82 -0.74
N ALA A 331 -1.79 14.86 -1.30
CA ALA A 331 -3.21 14.83 -1.64
C ALA A 331 -3.47 14.12 -2.97
N THR A 332 -2.60 14.25 -3.97
CA THR A 332 -2.64 13.44 -5.19
C THR A 332 -2.47 11.95 -4.87
N SER A 333 -1.62 11.59 -3.90
CA SER A 333 -1.51 10.20 -3.42
C SER A 333 -2.82 9.69 -2.82
N ILE A 334 -3.48 10.48 -1.96
CA ILE A 334 -4.78 10.11 -1.36
C ILE A 334 -5.85 9.95 -2.46
N VAL A 335 -5.86 10.84 -3.47
CA VAL A 335 -6.79 10.74 -4.60
C VAL A 335 -6.54 9.46 -5.42
N MET A 336 -5.28 9.08 -5.66
CA MET A 336 -4.94 7.82 -6.33
C MET A 336 -5.44 6.60 -5.53
N ASP A 337 -5.28 6.59 -4.21
CA ASP A 337 -5.75 5.51 -3.33
C ASP A 337 -7.29 5.45 -3.24
N GLU A 338 -7.97 6.61 -3.27
CA GLU A 338 -9.43 6.75 -3.37
C GLU A 338 -9.95 6.25 -4.73
N MET A 339 -9.27 6.57 -5.84
CA MET A 339 -9.61 6.11 -7.19
C MET A 339 -9.48 4.59 -7.36
N ALA A 340 -8.48 3.97 -6.74
CA ALA A 340 -8.26 2.52 -6.82
C ALA A 340 -9.39 1.69 -6.16
N GLN A 341 -10.22 2.32 -5.33
CA GLN A 341 -11.36 1.72 -4.63
C GLN A 341 -12.73 2.14 -5.21
N SER A 342 -12.75 3.01 -6.22
CA SER A 342 -13.96 3.59 -6.79
C SER A 342 -14.46 2.83 -8.02
N PRO A 343 -15.80 2.65 -8.20
CA PRO A 343 -16.37 2.20 -9.47
C PRO A 343 -16.29 3.27 -10.58
N ASP A 344 -16.06 4.53 -10.23
CA ASP A 344 -15.79 5.64 -11.16
C ASP A 344 -14.45 6.31 -10.81
N PRO A 345 -13.35 5.98 -11.52
CA PRO A 345 -12.06 6.63 -11.32
C PRO A 345 -12.01 8.07 -11.86
N LYS A 346 -12.80 8.45 -12.88
CA LYS A 346 -12.78 9.81 -13.45
C LYS A 346 -13.32 10.79 -12.42
N LEU A 347 -14.52 10.54 -11.89
CA LEU A 347 -15.16 11.44 -10.93
C LEU A 347 -14.32 11.64 -9.66
N MET A 348 -13.64 10.59 -9.21
CA MET A 348 -12.73 10.66 -8.05
C MET A 348 -11.44 11.42 -8.36
N LEU A 349 -10.86 11.27 -9.56
CA LEU A 349 -9.74 12.10 -10.01
C LEU A 349 -10.15 13.58 -10.10
N GLU A 350 -11.29 13.85 -10.71
CA GLU A 350 -11.81 15.20 -10.97
C GLU A 350 -12.12 15.94 -9.67
N MET A 351 -13.01 15.39 -8.83
CA MET A 351 -13.34 15.99 -7.53
C MET A 351 -12.13 15.97 -6.59
N GLY A 352 -11.26 14.96 -6.70
CA GLY A 352 -10.00 14.87 -6.00
C GLY A 352 -9.07 16.04 -6.31
N LEU A 353 -8.79 16.29 -7.59
CA LEU A 353 -7.90 17.37 -8.02
C LEU A 353 -8.54 18.76 -7.87
N VAL A 354 -9.85 18.91 -8.03
CA VAL A 354 -10.55 20.16 -7.68
C VAL A 354 -10.45 20.46 -6.18
N ARG A 355 -10.59 19.45 -5.31
CA ARG A 355 -10.36 19.55 -3.85
C ARG A 355 -8.89 19.84 -3.51
N VAL A 356 -7.95 19.63 -4.43
CA VAL A 356 -6.51 19.91 -4.29
C VAL A 356 -6.16 21.31 -4.80
N ALA A 357 -6.77 21.77 -5.89
CA ALA A 357 -6.60 23.12 -6.43
C ALA A 357 -7.27 24.19 -5.55
N THR A 358 -8.53 23.97 -5.14
CA THR A 358 -9.33 24.97 -4.40
C THR A 358 -8.97 25.12 -2.91
N ARG A 359 -7.76 24.72 -2.51
CA ARG A 359 -7.34 24.75 -1.09
C ARG A 359 -6.89 26.14 -0.67
N PRO A 360 -7.16 26.56 0.59
CA PRO A 360 -6.54 27.75 1.14
C PRO A 360 -5.00 27.64 1.12
N PRO A 361 -4.29 28.69 0.66
CA PRO A 361 -2.84 28.73 0.67
C PRO A 361 -2.32 28.75 2.11
N LEU A 362 -1.11 28.22 2.31
CA LEU A 362 -0.40 28.30 3.58
C LEU A 362 -0.16 29.77 3.97
N GLN A 363 -0.84 30.21 5.02
CA GLN A 363 -0.52 31.46 5.71
C GLN A 363 0.43 31.12 6.85
N SER A 364 1.55 31.84 6.99
CA SER A 364 2.46 31.57 8.11
C SER A 364 1.79 31.98 9.42
N VAL A 365 2.13 31.26 10.50
CA VAL A 365 1.65 31.63 11.85
C VAL A 365 2.09 33.05 12.21
N SER A 366 3.26 33.48 11.72
CA SER A 366 3.77 34.84 11.87
C SER A 366 2.89 35.90 11.18
N ASP A 367 2.36 35.63 9.98
CA ASP A 367 1.46 36.55 9.28
C ASP A 367 0.10 36.66 9.99
N LEU A 368 -0.40 35.54 10.53
CA LEU A 368 -1.63 35.51 11.31
C LEU A 368 -1.47 36.27 12.64
N LEU A 369 -0.32 36.11 13.32
CA LEU A 369 0.02 36.87 14.53
C LEU A 369 0.18 38.36 14.24
N GLY A 370 0.92 38.74 13.18
CA GLY A 370 1.08 40.15 12.78
C GLY A 370 -0.25 40.82 12.39
N ARG A 371 -1.17 40.08 11.77
CA ARG A 371 -2.55 40.55 11.51
C ARG A 371 -3.35 40.72 12.81
N LEU A 372 -3.21 39.83 13.79
CA LEU A 372 -3.84 39.95 15.11
C LEU A 372 -3.29 41.16 15.89
N GLU A 373 -1.98 41.36 15.90
CA GLU A 373 -1.33 42.52 16.53
C GLU A 373 -1.77 43.85 15.87
N ALA A 374 -1.86 43.90 14.55
CA ALA A 374 -2.36 45.07 13.82
C ALA A 374 -3.84 45.37 14.12
N LEU A 375 -4.68 44.34 14.28
CA LEU A 375 -6.08 44.50 14.70
C LEU A 375 -6.20 45.00 16.15
N GLN A 376 -5.37 44.50 17.06
CA GLN A 376 -5.30 44.99 18.45
C GLN A 376 -4.82 46.46 18.51
N GLY A 377 -3.82 46.83 17.70
CA GLY A 377 -3.34 48.21 17.60
C GLY A 377 -4.44 49.20 17.15
N ASN A 378 -5.23 48.82 16.14
CA ASN A 378 -6.33 49.65 15.65
C ASN A 378 -7.48 49.78 16.67
N LEU A 379 -7.78 48.74 17.44
CA LEU A 379 -8.77 48.79 18.53
C LEU A 379 -8.36 49.76 19.66
N GLY A 380 -7.06 49.93 19.90
CA GLY A 380 -6.53 50.90 20.86
C GLY A 380 -6.66 52.38 20.43
N ALA A 381 -6.88 52.66 19.14
CA ALA A 381 -6.85 54.01 18.59
C ALA A 381 -8.21 54.75 18.60
N ALA A 382 -9.31 54.07 18.92
CA ALA A 382 -10.67 54.61 18.82
C ALA A 382 -11.15 55.49 20.00
N GLY A 383 -10.28 55.79 20.98
CA GLY A 383 -10.61 56.51 22.21
C GLY A 383 -10.01 57.92 22.29
N GLY A 384 -10.82 58.96 22.04
CA GLY A 384 -10.50 60.38 22.25
C GLY A 384 -11.76 61.20 22.60
N PRO A 385 -11.69 62.52 22.88
CA PRO A 385 -10.73 63.44 22.24
C PRO A 385 -10.15 64.63 23.08
N SER A 386 -9.01 65.15 22.59
CA SER A 386 -8.58 66.57 22.57
C SER A 386 -8.23 67.36 23.85
N GLY A 387 -7.15 68.16 23.76
CA GLY A 387 -6.79 69.22 24.72
C GLY A 387 -5.29 69.55 24.79
N SER A 388 -4.81 70.56 24.04
CA SER A 388 -3.43 71.09 24.13
C SER A 388 -3.37 72.41 24.91
N PRO A 389 -2.22 72.78 25.52
CA PRO A 389 -1.34 73.76 24.85
C PRO A 389 0.20 73.65 25.11
N ARG A 390 0.97 74.38 24.29
CA ARG A 390 2.42 74.73 24.43
C ARG A 390 2.59 76.07 25.20
N PRO A 391 3.79 76.69 25.45
CA PRO A 391 5.18 76.40 25.02
C PRO A 391 6.25 76.41 26.17
N ARG A 392 7.54 76.08 25.97
CA ARG A 392 8.66 76.95 25.47
C ARG A 392 9.98 76.15 25.25
N LYS A 393 10.97 76.76 24.56
CA LYS A 393 12.40 76.33 24.48
C LYS A 393 13.27 77.13 25.47
N PRO A 394 14.51 76.67 25.78
CA PRO A 394 15.71 77.18 25.09
C PRO A 394 16.70 76.09 24.60
N ASN A 395 17.89 76.52 24.14
CA ASN A 395 19.02 75.80 23.52
C ASN A 395 20.33 76.24 24.26
N PRO A 396 21.61 75.93 23.89
CA PRO A 396 22.18 74.90 23.00
C PRO A 396 23.50 74.17 23.50
N LYS A 397 23.86 73.02 22.88
CA LYS A 397 25.24 72.57 22.46
C LYS A 397 26.42 72.47 23.50
N PRO A 398 27.59 71.86 23.14
CA PRO A 398 27.89 70.73 22.23
C PRO A 398 28.92 69.69 22.78
N ALA A 399 29.30 68.72 21.93
CA ALA A 399 30.61 68.01 21.84
C ALA A 399 30.68 66.50 22.15
N SER A 400 31.68 65.87 21.53
CA SER A 400 32.11 64.46 21.50
C SER A 400 33.63 64.48 21.15
N PRO A 401 34.44 63.39 21.11
CA PRO A 401 34.14 61.95 21.27
C PRO A 401 35.18 61.18 22.14
N SER A 402 35.16 59.83 22.10
CA SER A 402 36.32 58.88 21.96
C SER A 402 36.23 57.56 22.77
N LYS A 403 37.06 56.57 22.37
CA LYS A 403 37.27 55.17 22.85
C LYS A 403 38.68 55.06 23.51
N PRO A 404 39.20 53.94 24.11
CA PRO A 404 38.80 52.50 24.06
C PRO A 404 38.64 51.87 25.50
N THR A 405 38.98 50.64 25.94
CA THR A 405 39.75 49.46 25.40
C THR A 405 39.46 48.12 26.12
N ASP A 406 39.52 47.02 25.34
CA ASP A 406 40.01 45.64 25.62
C ASP A 406 39.40 44.60 26.62
N GLN A 407 39.96 43.38 26.47
CA GLN A 407 39.62 41.99 26.88
C GLN A 407 40.15 41.58 28.30
N PRO A 408 40.04 40.30 28.83
CA PRO A 408 39.79 39.00 28.16
C PRO A 408 38.89 37.94 28.88
N LYS A 409 38.87 36.70 28.33
CA LYS A 409 38.19 35.48 28.82
C LYS A 409 39.10 34.56 29.65
N ALA A 410 38.50 33.66 30.46
CA ALA A 410 39.10 32.39 30.93
C ALA A 410 38.02 31.29 31.18
N GLU A 411 38.44 30.03 31.37
CA GLU A 411 37.65 28.78 31.32
C GLU A 411 37.00 28.38 32.69
N THR A 412 36.14 27.35 32.83
CA THR A 412 36.52 25.90 32.95
C THR A 412 35.29 24.94 32.97
N LYS A 413 35.52 23.62 32.86
CA LYS A 413 34.62 22.43 32.66
C LYS A 413 33.86 21.90 33.90
N VAL A 414 32.93 20.92 33.70
CA VAL A 414 32.72 19.59 34.42
C VAL A 414 31.23 19.17 34.63
N ALA A 415 30.92 17.85 34.57
CA ALA A 415 29.69 17.13 35.04
C ALA A 415 29.99 15.59 35.13
N PRO A 416 29.33 14.72 35.97
CA PRO A 416 28.16 13.91 35.51
C PRO A 416 27.25 13.15 36.56
N LYS A 417 26.14 12.53 36.07
CA LYS A 417 25.53 11.18 36.40
C LYS A 417 24.72 10.82 37.70
N ARG A 418 23.67 9.98 37.48
CA ARG A 418 23.03 8.91 38.35
C ARG A 418 22.22 9.35 39.60
N GLU A 419 21.30 8.59 40.27
CA GLU A 419 20.71 7.21 40.26
C GLU A 419 19.28 7.26 40.93
N ALA A 420 18.16 6.57 40.55
CA ALA A 420 17.69 5.15 40.67
C ALA A 420 17.04 4.66 42.03
N LYS A 421 15.73 4.23 42.04
CA LYS A 421 14.98 3.28 42.96
C LYS A 421 13.42 3.39 42.84
N ALA A 422 12.55 2.62 43.54
CA ALA A 422 12.14 1.19 43.38
C ALA A 422 10.94 0.74 44.31
N ALA A 423 10.08 -0.22 43.87
CA ALA A 423 9.11 -1.08 44.64
C ALA A 423 7.79 -0.43 45.22
N ARG A 424 6.68 -1.10 45.67
CA ARG A 424 6.24 -2.53 45.87
C ARG A 424 4.70 -2.68 46.17
N GLU A 425 4.04 -3.85 45.91
CA GLU A 425 2.82 -4.50 46.55
C GLU A 425 1.45 -3.73 46.73
N ALA A 426 0.25 -4.29 47.06
CA ALA A 426 -0.48 -5.59 46.83
C ALA A 426 -2.01 -5.49 47.25
N THR A 427 -2.86 -6.51 46.95
CA THR A 427 -4.36 -6.67 47.09
C THR A 427 -4.89 -7.05 48.52
N PRO A 428 -6.21 -7.31 48.87
CA PRO A 428 -7.43 -7.67 48.08
C PRO A 428 -8.85 -7.11 48.54
N GLU A 429 -9.92 -7.78 48.07
CA GLU A 429 -11.42 -7.62 48.07
C GLU A 429 -12.22 -7.70 49.42
N PRO A 430 -13.54 -7.35 49.49
CA PRO A 430 -14.67 -8.32 49.26
C PRO A 430 -16.05 -7.76 48.72
N ASN A 431 -17.12 -8.58 48.73
CA ASN A 431 -18.41 -8.51 47.98
C ASN A 431 -19.66 -8.74 48.91
N PRO A 432 -20.91 -9.13 48.49
CA PRO A 432 -21.98 -8.57 47.62
C PRO A 432 -23.35 -8.23 48.32
N THR A 433 -24.36 -7.65 47.63
CA THR A 433 -25.81 -8.05 47.69
C THR A 433 -26.72 -7.44 46.58
N ARG A 434 -28.01 -7.83 46.51
CA ARG A 434 -28.96 -7.74 45.35
C ARG A 434 -30.30 -7.02 45.67
N PRO A 435 -30.97 -6.39 44.67
CA PRO A 435 -32.41 -6.10 44.69
C PRO A 435 -33.22 -6.76 43.53
N GLU A 436 -34.54 -6.52 43.49
CA GLU A 436 -35.51 -7.02 42.47
C GLU A 436 -36.70 -6.00 42.29
N PRO A 437 -37.73 -6.19 41.42
CA PRO A 437 -38.06 -5.15 40.42
C PRO A 437 -39.53 -4.66 40.36
N ASN A 438 -39.82 -3.63 39.54
CA ASN A 438 -41.06 -3.62 38.72
C ASN A 438 -41.04 -2.64 37.51
N GLN A 439 -42.06 -2.76 36.66
CA GLN A 439 -42.30 -2.09 35.36
C GLN A 439 -43.47 -1.04 35.44
N PRO A 440 -44.17 -0.65 34.35
CA PRO A 440 -43.78 0.23 33.22
C PRO A 440 -44.80 1.39 33.01
N ILE A 441 -44.72 2.16 31.89
CA ILE A 441 -45.88 2.69 31.11
C ILE A 441 -45.43 3.29 29.75
N MET A 442 -46.37 3.45 28.79
CA MET A 442 -46.22 3.79 27.36
C MET A 442 -47.46 4.61 26.88
N PRO A 443 -47.61 5.12 25.62
CA PRO A 443 -46.67 5.46 24.53
C PRO A 443 -47.02 6.75 23.70
N ALA A 444 -46.44 6.86 22.48
CA ALA A 444 -46.86 7.60 21.25
C ALA A 444 -46.25 9.01 21.02
N THR A 445 -45.96 9.49 19.78
CA THR A 445 -46.49 9.20 18.42
C THR A 445 -45.41 9.06 17.29
N LYS A 446 -45.80 9.07 16.00
CA LYS A 446 -45.03 8.72 14.76
C LYS A 446 -44.46 9.98 14.05
N HIS A 447 -43.57 9.99 13.02
CA HIS A 447 -43.38 9.13 11.83
C HIS A 447 -41.95 9.23 11.22
N SER A 448 -41.48 8.17 10.51
CA SER A 448 -41.02 8.20 9.07
C SER A 448 -40.06 7.04 8.72
N GLY A 449 -40.18 6.49 7.50
CA GLY A 449 -39.18 5.64 6.81
C GLY A 449 -38.87 4.24 7.39
N GLY A 450 -39.07 3.17 6.61
CA GLY A 450 -38.72 1.80 7.04
C GLY A 450 -38.53 0.81 5.89
N PHE A 451 -37.64 -0.17 6.11
CA PHE A 451 -37.47 -1.36 5.27
C PHE A 451 -38.27 -2.54 5.84
N HIS A 452 -38.60 -3.53 5.01
CA HIS A 452 -39.41 -4.70 5.39
C HIS A 452 -38.63 -6.02 5.33
N THR A 453 -38.90 -6.90 6.30
CA THR A 453 -38.49 -8.31 6.31
C THR A 453 -39.72 -9.20 6.56
N SER A 454 -39.58 -10.53 6.39
CA SER A 454 -40.68 -11.51 6.44
C SER A 454 -41.36 -11.69 7.82
N SER A 455 -40.96 -10.93 8.84
CA SER A 455 -41.60 -10.91 10.17
C SER A 455 -42.13 -9.53 10.59
N GLY A 456 -42.07 -8.52 9.72
CA GLY A 456 -42.82 -7.27 9.85
C GLY A 456 -42.25 -6.19 10.79
N GLU A 457 -41.23 -6.47 11.62
CA GLU A 457 -40.56 -5.44 12.42
C GLU A 457 -39.56 -4.61 11.59
N VAL A 458 -39.62 -3.29 11.73
CA VAL A 458 -38.69 -2.33 11.11
C VAL A 458 -37.52 -2.07 12.06
N LEU A 459 -36.30 -2.42 11.64
CA LEU A 459 -35.08 -2.05 12.37
C LEU A 459 -34.64 -0.63 12.00
N THR A 460 -34.43 0.22 13.00
CA THR A 460 -33.89 1.57 12.82
C THR A 460 -32.35 1.56 12.88
N PRO A 461 -31.65 2.38 12.07
CA PRO A 461 -30.20 2.48 12.10
C PRO A 461 -29.70 3.10 13.41
N ILE A 462 -28.51 2.66 13.84
CA ILE A 462 -27.92 2.94 15.15
C ILE A 462 -27.48 4.41 15.25
N ARG A 463 -27.82 5.07 16.37
CA ARG A 463 -27.33 6.42 16.69
C ARG A 463 -25.86 6.35 17.12
N ARG A 464 -25.03 7.34 16.74
CA ARG A 464 -23.59 7.39 17.10
C ARG A 464 -23.30 7.16 18.60
N ALA A 465 -24.14 7.66 19.50
CA ALA A 465 -24.00 7.45 20.95
C ALA A 465 -23.96 5.96 21.32
N ALA A 466 -24.88 5.15 20.79
CA ALA A 466 -24.96 3.71 21.05
C ALA A 466 -23.77 2.89 20.48
N LEU A 467 -22.92 3.48 19.63
CA LEU A 467 -21.63 2.89 19.23
C LEU A 467 -20.51 3.25 20.22
N GLN A 468 -20.53 4.45 20.80
CA GLN A 468 -19.58 4.87 21.84
C GLN A 468 -19.84 4.11 23.15
N GLU A 469 -21.12 4.02 23.54
CA GLU A 469 -21.61 3.18 24.65
C GLU A 469 -21.17 1.70 24.50
N TRP A 470 -21.07 1.21 23.25
CA TRP A 470 -20.57 -0.13 22.95
C TRP A 470 -19.03 -0.24 23.00
N GLU A 471 -18.28 0.75 22.47
CA GLU A 471 -16.82 0.82 22.61
C GLU A 471 -16.40 0.81 24.09
N GLU A 472 -17.10 1.55 24.96
CA GLU A 472 -16.83 1.61 26.40
C GLU A 472 -17.17 0.29 27.13
N LEU A 473 -18.27 -0.37 26.74
CA LEU A 473 -18.67 -1.68 27.27
C LEU A 473 -17.65 -2.76 26.90
N VAL A 474 -17.24 -2.84 25.62
CA VAL A 474 -16.24 -3.82 25.15
C VAL A 474 -14.87 -3.56 25.79
N GLY A 475 -14.43 -2.30 25.89
CA GLY A 475 -13.19 -1.94 26.60
C GLY A 475 -13.21 -2.35 28.08
N THR A 476 -14.36 -2.22 28.75
CA THR A 476 -14.54 -2.68 30.13
C THR A 476 -14.46 -4.21 30.23
N LEU A 477 -15.09 -4.94 29.31
CA LEU A 477 -14.99 -6.40 29.23
C LEU A 477 -13.57 -6.87 28.89
N GLN A 478 -12.79 -6.11 28.12
CA GLN A 478 -11.40 -6.47 27.76
C GLN A 478 -10.48 -6.53 28.99
N HIS A 479 -10.80 -5.78 30.05
CA HIS A 479 -10.11 -5.86 31.34
C HIS A 479 -10.67 -6.93 32.30
N GLN A 480 -11.99 -7.20 32.27
CA GLN A 480 -12.62 -8.14 33.21
C GLN A 480 -12.63 -9.60 32.70
N GLN A 481 -12.88 -9.82 31.41
CA GLN A 481 -12.93 -11.13 30.74
C GLN A 481 -12.40 -11.02 29.30
N PRO A 482 -11.06 -11.04 29.08
CA PRO A 482 -10.45 -10.86 27.77
C PRO A 482 -10.96 -11.82 26.68
N ALA A 483 -11.28 -13.06 27.06
CA ALA A 483 -11.81 -14.07 26.14
C ALA A 483 -13.22 -13.72 25.62
N LEU A 484 -14.06 -13.08 26.43
CA LEU A 484 -15.39 -12.64 26.02
C LEU A 484 -15.34 -11.33 25.21
N ALA A 485 -14.40 -10.43 25.52
CA ALA A 485 -14.16 -9.26 24.69
C ALA A 485 -13.75 -9.66 23.25
N ALA A 486 -12.82 -10.60 23.10
CA ALA A 486 -12.42 -11.13 21.79
C ALA A 486 -13.56 -11.82 21.02
N VAL A 487 -14.50 -12.47 21.73
CA VAL A 487 -15.74 -12.99 21.12
C VAL A 487 -16.61 -11.84 20.60
N LEU A 488 -16.76 -10.76 21.37
CA LEU A 488 -17.64 -9.62 21.06
C LEU A 488 -17.08 -8.67 20.00
N GLU A 489 -15.76 -8.61 19.80
CA GLU A 489 -15.13 -7.89 18.68
C GLU A 489 -15.56 -8.42 17.30
N HIS A 490 -16.00 -9.69 17.25
CA HIS A 490 -16.58 -10.33 16.06
C HIS A 490 -18.11 -10.16 15.94
N GLY A 491 -18.77 -9.57 16.93
CA GLY A 491 -20.20 -9.25 16.90
C GLY A 491 -20.47 -7.89 16.28
N ILE A 492 -21.58 -7.77 15.55
CA ILE A 492 -22.13 -6.48 15.10
C ILE A 492 -23.26 -6.09 16.06
N PRO A 493 -23.13 -5.03 16.88
CA PRO A 493 -24.28 -4.49 17.59
C PRO A 493 -25.31 -4.01 16.56
N LYS A 494 -26.57 -4.48 16.68
CA LYS A 494 -27.73 -3.96 15.94
C LYS A 494 -28.58 -3.02 16.82
N ALA A 495 -28.49 -3.13 18.14
CA ALA A 495 -29.01 -2.15 19.10
C ALA A 495 -28.22 -2.22 20.42
N VAL A 496 -28.00 -1.08 21.06
CA VAL A 496 -27.39 -0.97 22.40
C VAL A 496 -28.14 0.13 23.17
N GLY A 497 -28.32 -0.08 24.48
CA GLY A 497 -29.02 0.82 25.40
C GLY A 497 -29.35 0.10 26.71
N PRO A 498 -29.89 0.81 27.72
CA PRO A 498 -30.07 0.28 29.08
C PRO A 498 -31.08 -0.87 29.20
N ASP A 499 -32.07 -0.96 28.30
CA ASP A 499 -33.13 -1.97 28.36
C ASP A 499 -32.92 -3.18 27.42
N ARG A 500 -32.12 -3.03 26.36
CA ARG A 500 -31.92 -4.07 25.33
C ARG A 500 -30.57 -3.91 24.62
N ILE A 501 -29.85 -5.01 24.48
CA ILE A 501 -28.68 -5.14 23.62
C ILE A 501 -29.01 -6.22 22.58
N VAL A 502 -28.87 -5.92 21.30
CA VAL A 502 -29.05 -6.89 20.21
C VAL A 502 -27.73 -7.02 19.47
N LEU A 503 -27.18 -8.24 19.45
CA LEU A 503 -25.94 -8.58 18.78
C LEU A 503 -26.22 -9.52 17.61
N SER A 504 -25.72 -9.17 16.43
CA SER A 504 -25.66 -10.09 15.29
C SER A 504 -24.28 -10.72 15.19
N PHE A 505 -24.26 -12.02 14.95
CA PHE A 505 -23.08 -12.77 14.54
C PHE A 505 -23.33 -13.41 13.17
N LYS A 506 -22.25 -13.70 12.45
CA LYS A 506 -22.34 -14.51 11.22
C LYS A 506 -22.91 -15.90 11.56
N ASP A 507 -23.87 -16.36 10.78
CA ASP A 507 -24.44 -17.70 10.90
C ASP A 507 -23.36 -18.81 10.91
N GLY A 508 -23.60 -19.84 11.72
CA GLY A 508 -22.70 -20.95 11.99
C GLY A 508 -21.47 -20.63 12.86
N SER A 509 -21.17 -19.36 13.16
CA SER A 509 -19.92 -18.95 13.82
C SER A 509 -19.73 -19.56 15.23
N PHE A 510 -18.48 -19.92 15.55
CA PHE A 510 -18.09 -20.39 16.88
C PHE A 510 -18.28 -19.30 17.95
N TYR A 511 -17.88 -18.07 17.62
CA TYR A 511 -17.99 -16.90 18.50
C TYR A 511 -19.45 -16.59 18.90
N GLY A 512 -20.40 -16.66 17.96
CA GLY A 512 -21.82 -16.45 18.30
C GLY A 512 -22.35 -17.51 19.30
N ARG A 513 -22.04 -18.79 19.09
CA ARG A 513 -22.41 -19.87 20.03
C ARG A 513 -21.75 -19.72 21.40
N GLN A 514 -20.54 -19.15 21.45
CA GLN A 514 -19.86 -18.85 22.71
C GLN A 514 -20.53 -17.66 23.42
N ALA A 515 -20.91 -16.62 22.68
CA ALA A 515 -21.67 -15.49 23.21
C ALA A 515 -23.07 -15.90 23.73
N GLU A 516 -23.71 -16.89 23.10
CA GLU A 516 -25.00 -17.46 23.56
C GLU A 516 -24.91 -18.26 24.87
N SER A 517 -23.71 -18.57 25.38
CA SER A 517 -23.58 -19.25 26.66
C SER A 517 -24.17 -18.39 27.79
N PRO A 518 -24.94 -18.97 28.74
CA PRO A 518 -25.55 -18.20 29.83
C PRO A 518 -24.56 -17.38 30.64
N GLU A 519 -23.35 -17.91 30.84
CA GLU A 519 -22.22 -17.26 31.51
C GLU A 519 -21.76 -15.98 30.77
N SER A 520 -21.70 -16.03 29.44
CA SER A 520 -21.33 -14.89 28.60
C SER A 520 -22.44 -13.83 28.56
N ILE A 521 -23.70 -14.25 28.48
CA ILE A 521 -24.85 -13.36 28.56
C ILE A 521 -24.88 -12.64 29.91
N GLU A 522 -24.71 -13.35 31.03
CA GLU A 522 -24.70 -12.75 32.37
C GLU A 522 -23.52 -11.78 32.56
N ALA A 523 -22.34 -12.09 32.02
CA ALA A 523 -21.20 -11.18 32.03
C ALA A 523 -21.44 -9.89 31.23
N ILE A 524 -22.06 -9.98 30.04
CA ILE A 524 -22.45 -8.80 29.25
C ILE A 524 -23.47 -7.95 30.01
N VAL A 525 -24.50 -8.56 30.59
CA VAL A 525 -25.53 -7.85 31.39
C VAL A 525 -24.90 -7.17 32.60
N ARG A 526 -23.95 -7.82 33.29
CA ARG A 526 -23.28 -7.27 34.48
C ARG A 526 -22.43 -6.02 34.15
N VAL A 527 -21.72 -6.01 33.02
CA VAL A 527 -20.95 -4.82 32.61
C VAL A 527 -21.87 -3.73 32.07
N ALA A 528 -22.93 -4.09 31.34
CA ALA A 528 -23.95 -3.14 30.92
C ALA A 528 -24.66 -2.46 32.10
N GLU A 529 -24.94 -3.19 33.19
CA GLU A 529 -25.52 -2.64 34.42
C GLU A 529 -24.59 -1.60 35.07
N GLN A 530 -23.28 -1.79 35.01
CA GLN A 530 -22.29 -0.85 35.56
C GLN A 530 -22.12 0.41 34.71
N GLN A 531 -22.21 0.32 33.38
CA GLN A 531 -21.94 1.44 32.47
C GLN A 531 -23.19 2.17 31.96
N LEU A 532 -24.26 1.43 31.65
CA LEU A 532 -25.49 1.98 31.06
C LEU A 532 -26.59 2.24 32.11
N GLY A 533 -26.39 1.84 33.37
CA GLY A 533 -27.32 2.09 34.49
C GLY A 533 -28.62 1.29 34.43
N GLY A 534 -28.71 0.26 33.59
CA GLY A 534 -29.85 -0.64 33.46
C GLY A 534 -29.42 -2.07 33.19
N ARG A 535 -30.32 -3.05 33.39
CA ARG A 535 -30.08 -4.46 33.07
C ARG A 535 -30.68 -4.81 31.70
N PRO A 536 -29.96 -4.64 30.58
CA PRO A 536 -30.54 -4.86 29.28
C PRO A 536 -30.82 -6.33 29.03
N LYS A 537 -31.93 -6.61 28.35
CA LYS A 537 -32.11 -7.94 27.75
C LYS A 537 -31.14 -8.08 26.56
N VAL A 538 -30.12 -8.91 26.74
CA VAL A 538 -29.22 -9.31 25.64
C VAL A 538 -29.95 -10.31 24.74
N GLU A 539 -29.89 -10.07 23.43
CA GLU A 539 -30.47 -10.92 22.40
C GLU A 539 -29.43 -11.15 21.31
N ILE A 540 -29.06 -12.40 21.07
CA ILE A 540 -28.12 -12.80 20.04
C ILE A 540 -28.91 -13.30 18.82
N ARG A 541 -28.48 -12.89 17.64
CA ARG A 541 -29.06 -13.29 16.34
C ARG A 541 -27.96 -13.77 15.42
N PHE A 542 -28.29 -14.73 14.56
CA PHE A 542 -27.45 -15.18 13.47
C PHE A 542 -28.03 -14.67 12.16
N ASP A 543 -27.29 -13.82 11.44
CA ASP A 543 -27.69 -13.37 10.12
C ASP A 543 -27.09 -14.30 9.04
N ALA A 544 -27.96 -14.88 8.22
CA ALA A 544 -27.56 -15.53 6.97
C ALA A 544 -27.10 -14.48 5.95
N HIS A 545 -26.11 -14.82 5.12
CA HIS A 545 -25.44 -13.92 4.17
C HIS A 545 -26.39 -12.97 3.40
N GLY A 546 -26.36 -11.66 3.67
CA GLY A 546 -27.18 -10.70 2.92
C GLY A 546 -27.14 -9.21 3.27
N GLU A 547 -26.76 -8.80 4.49
CA GLU A 547 -26.79 -7.38 4.87
C GLU A 547 -25.40 -6.72 4.90
N ALA A 548 -25.24 -5.64 4.14
CA ALA A 548 -24.06 -4.77 4.15
C ALA A 548 -24.28 -3.55 5.06
N ALA A 549 -23.18 -2.88 5.44
CA ALA A 549 -23.15 -1.57 6.09
C ALA A 549 -23.56 -1.47 7.59
N THR A 550 -22.98 -2.31 8.43
CA THR A 550 -22.55 -1.88 9.78
C THR A 550 -21.12 -2.35 10.04
N LYS A 551 -20.22 -1.42 10.43
CA LYS A 551 -18.83 -1.77 10.74
C LYS A 551 -18.76 -2.54 12.06
N THR A 552 -17.99 -3.63 12.09
CA THR A 552 -17.56 -4.27 13.35
C THR A 552 -16.64 -3.32 14.13
N VAL A 553 -16.56 -3.48 15.45
CA VAL A 553 -15.68 -2.65 16.32
C VAL A 553 -14.23 -2.76 15.85
N ALA A 554 -13.76 -3.95 15.48
CA ALA A 554 -12.43 -4.16 14.89
C ALA A 554 -12.17 -3.31 13.63
N ALA A 555 -13.19 -3.12 12.77
CA ALA A 555 -13.09 -2.29 11.56
C ALA A 555 -13.19 -0.77 11.82
N VAL A 556 -13.50 -0.36 13.05
CA VAL A 556 -13.42 1.04 13.51
C VAL A 556 -12.10 1.28 14.26
N ALA A 557 -11.69 0.33 15.11
CA ALA A 557 -10.41 0.38 15.83
C ALA A 557 -9.20 0.40 14.89
N ALA A 558 -9.26 -0.32 13.76
CA ALA A 558 -8.23 -0.30 12.72
C ALA A 558 -8.17 1.00 11.88
N GLN A 559 -8.93 2.05 12.24
CA GLN A 559 -8.94 3.37 11.58
C GLN A 559 -8.61 4.54 12.53
N ARG A 560 -7.99 4.26 13.69
CA ARG A 560 -7.43 5.26 14.63
C ARG A 560 -5.90 5.27 14.58
#